data_AF-A0A372IVS6-F1
#
_entry.id   AF-A0A372IVS6-F1
#
_cell.length_a   1.000
_cell.length_b   1.000
_cell.length_c   1.000
_cell.angle_alpha   90.00
_cell.angle_beta   90.00
_cell.angle_gamma   90.00
#
_symmetry.space_group_name_H-M   'P 1'
#
loop_
_entity.id
_entity.type
_entity.pdbx_description
1 polymer ?
#
loop_
_entity_poly.entity_id
_entity_poly.type
_entity_poly.pdbx_seq_one_letter_code
_entity_poly.pdbx_strand_id
1 'polypeptide(L)' 'MIPSVKTLHARPTHLPPVRMIAEASILFCPHCLHVVGTFRTKKEKTRLQSCHVCEEKRMSQAPSAPIPYS' A
#
# COMPACT_ATOMS: atom_id res chain seq x y z
N MET A 1 -42.65 27.15 32.10
CA MET A 1 -41.21 27.06 32.48
C MET A 1 -40.71 25.69 32.08
N ILE A 2 -39.77 25.61 31.13
CA ILE A 2 -39.21 24.33 30.67
C ILE A 2 -37.90 24.11 31.44
N PRO A 3 -37.74 23.00 32.18
CA PRO A 3 -36.49 22.75 32.89
C PRO A 3 -35.38 22.39 31.89
N SER A 4 -34.30 23.18 31.90
CA SER A 4 -33.09 22.89 31.14
C SER A 4 -32.39 21.69 31.79
N VAL A 5 -32.62 20.49 31.24
CA VAL A 5 -31.88 19.29 31.62
C VAL A 5 -30.44 19.44 31.15
N LYS A 6 -29.54 19.81 32.06
CA LYS A 6 -28.09 19.81 31.80
C LYS A 6 -27.63 18.35 31.79
N THR A 7 -27.58 17.74 30.61
CA THR A 7 -26.94 16.44 30.44
C THR A 7 -25.45 16.59 30.74
N LEU A 8 -25.02 16.15 31.92
CA LEU A 8 -23.60 15.92 32.21
C LEU A 8 -23.16 14.77 31.29
N HIS A 9 -22.61 15.12 30.12
CA HIS A 9 -21.90 14.15 29.30
C HIS A 9 -20.68 13.71 30.13
N ALA A 10 -20.77 12.52 30.73
CA ALA A 10 -19.69 11.93 31.49
C ALA A 10 -18.47 11.85 30.57
N ARG A 11 -17.46 12.69 30.84
CA ARG A 11 -16.20 12.69 30.10
C ARG A 11 -15.46 11.39 30.42
N PRO A 12 -15.22 10.50 29.44
CA PRO A 12 -14.48 9.28 29.70
C PRO A 12 -13.06 9.64 30.15
N THR A 13 -12.69 9.25 31.37
CA THR A 13 -11.34 9.47 31.94
C THR A 13 -10.31 8.50 31.35
N HIS A 14 -10.75 7.39 30.78
CA HIS A 14 -9.92 6.40 30.11
C HIS A 14 -10.34 6.23 28.66
N LEU A 15 -9.48 6.68 27.74
CA LEU A 15 -9.55 6.30 26.34
C LEU A 15 -8.87 4.93 26.18
N PRO A 16 -9.47 3.98 25.44
CA PRO A 16 -8.80 2.74 25.13
C PRO A 16 -7.49 3.05 24.38
N PRO A 17 -6.42 2.27 24.59
CA PRO A 17 -5.15 2.51 23.91
C PRO A 17 -5.37 2.42 22.40
N VAL A 18 -5.05 3.50 21.68
CA VAL A 18 -5.06 3.54 20.22
C VAL A 18 -4.05 2.52 19.74
N ARG A 19 -4.53 1.37 19.26
CA ARG A 19 -3.68 0.40 18.57
C ARG A 19 -3.43 0.96 17.18
N MET A 20 -2.23 1.47 16.92
CA MET A 20 -1.81 1.79 15.56
C MET A 20 -1.90 0.51 14.74
N ILE A 21 -2.88 0.46 13.84
CA ILE A 21 -3.00 -0.62 12.87
C ILE A 21 -1.76 -0.51 11.99
N ALA A 22 -0.94 -1.57 11.93
CA ALA A 22 0.25 -1.57 11.10
C ALA A 22 -0.10 -1.17 9.67
N GLU A 23 0.43 -0.03 9.22
CA GLU A 23 0.19 0.50 7.87
C GLU A 23 0.63 -0.53 6.83
N ALA A 24 -0.31 -0.96 6.00
CA ALA A 24 0.01 -1.79 4.86
C ALA A 24 0.58 -0.89 3.76
N SER A 25 1.79 -1.20 3.29
CA SER A 25 2.42 -0.47 2.18
C SER A 25 1.90 -1.01 0.84
N ILE A 26 1.65 -0.12 -0.12
CA ILE A 26 1.24 -0.50 -1.48
C ILE A 26 2.50 -0.69 -2.34
N LEU A 27 2.55 -1.79 -3.08
CA LEU A 27 3.59 -2.08 -4.07
C LEU A 27 3.09 -1.71 -5.47
N PHE A 28 3.88 -0.88 -6.15
CA PHE A 28 3.70 -0.55 -7.56
C PHE A 28 4.75 -1.27 -8.40
N CYS A 29 4.36 -1.70 -9.60
CA CYS A 29 5.30 -2.19 -10.59
C CYS A 29 6.00 -0.99 -11.28
N PRO A 30 7.34 -0.94 -11.33
CA PRO A 30 8.04 0.17 -11.97
C PRO A 30 7.90 0.17 -13.50
N HIS A 31 7.50 -0.95 -14.10
CA HIS A 31 7.39 -1.09 -15.57
C HIS A 31 6.03 -0.67 -16.10
N CYS A 32 4.94 -1.23 -15.55
CA CYS A 32 3.58 -0.96 -16.00
C CYS A 32 2.83 0.05 -15.10
N LEU A 33 3.47 0.55 -14.04
CA LEU A 33 2.91 1.49 -13.05
C LEU A 33 1.61 1.02 -12.36
N HIS A 34 1.24 -0.25 -12.53
CA HIS A 34 0.07 -0.82 -11.88
C HIS A 34 0.34 -1.21 -10.44
N VAL A 35 -0.72 -1.19 -9.63
CA VAL A 35 -0.72 -1.70 -8.27
C VAL A 35 -0.60 -3.23 -8.33
N VAL A 36 0.46 -3.75 -7.72
CA VAL A 36 0.71 -5.19 -7.61
C VAL A 36 -0.01 -5.78 -6.40
N GLY A 37 -0.11 -5.00 -5.32
CA GLY A 37 -0.80 -5.40 -4.09
C GLY A 37 -0.25 -4.67 -2.86
N THR A 38 -0.75 -5.03 -1.69
CA THR A 38 -0.29 -4.50 -0.40
C THR A 38 0.61 -5.50 0.32
N PHE A 39 1.64 -5.02 1.01
CA PHE A 39 2.53 -5.83 1.84
C PHE A 39 2.77 -5.17 3.20
N ARG A 40 3.06 -6.01 4.20
CA ARG A 40 3.50 -5.58 5.54
C ARG A 40 4.93 -5.97 5.83
N THR A 41 5.41 -7.05 5.21
CA THR A 41 6.78 -7.56 5.40
C THR A 41 7.61 -7.48 4.12
N LYS A 42 8.94 -7.40 4.28
CA LYS A 42 9.87 -7.46 3.14
C LYS A 42 9.74 -8.77 2.35
N LYS A 43 9.44 -9.88 3.02
CA LYS A 43 9.24 -11.19 2.38
C LYS A 43 8.02 -11.19 1.45
N GLU A 44 6.91 -10.60 1.89
CA GLU A 44 5.71 -10.41 1.06
C GLU A 44 6.00 -9.51 -0.13
N LYS A 45 6.75 -8.42 0.08
CA LYS A 45 7.17 -7.53 -1.02
C LYS A 45 7.91 -8.31 -2.10
N THR A 46 8.92 -9.10 -1.73
CA THR A 46 9.70 -9.91 -2.69
C THR A 46 8.81 -10.92 -3.41
N ARG A 47 7.89 -11.57 -2.68
CA ARG A 47 6.95 -12.53 -3.27
C ARG A 47 6.04 -11.85 -4.31
N LEU A 48 5.43 -10.72 -3.97
CA LEU A 48 4.59 -9.95 -4.90
C LEU A 48 5.37 -9.51 -6.13
N GLN A 49 6.61 -9.04 -5.97
CA GLN A 49 7.48 -8.66 -7.10
C GLN A 49 7.83 -9.84 -8.02
N SER A 50 8.02 -11.03 -7.45
CA SER A 50 8.32 -12.25 -8.23
C SER A 50 7.10 -12.81 -8.96
N CYS A 51 5.90 -12.72 -8.35
CA CYS A 51 4.66 -13.21 -8.94
C CYS A 51 4.10 -12.26 -10.02
N HIS A 52 4.45 -10.98 -9.96
CA HIS A 52 3.98 -10.01 -10.94
C HIS A 52 4.72 -10.15 -12.27
N VAL A 53 3.95 -10.51 -13.29
CA VAL A 53 4.36 -10.60 -14.69
C VAL A 53 3.59 -9.56 -15.47
N CYS A 54 4.29 -8.58 -16.04
CA CYS A 54 3.73 -7.61 -16.99
C CYS A 54 4.52 -7.62 -18.29
N GLU A 55 3.88 -7.17 -19.36
CA GLU A 55 4.43 -7.20 -20.71
C GLU A 55 5.65 -6.28 -20.84
N GLU A 56 5.58 -5.11 -20.24
CA GLU A 56 6.65 -4.11 -20.20
C GLU A 56 7.90 -4.64 -19.51
N LYS A 57 7.74 -5.42 -18.43
CA LYS A 57 8.86 -6.10 -17.77
C LYS A 57 9.49 -7.13 -18.70
N ARG A 58 8.69 -7.90 -19.45
CA ARG A 58 9.21 -8.87 -20.44
C ARG A 58 9.94 -8.17 -21.59
N MET A 59 9.39 -7.07 -22.11
CA MET A 59 10.03 -6.28 -23.16
C MET A 59 11.33 -5.64 -22.69
N SER A 60 11.39 -5.14 -21.45
CA SER A 60 12.63 -4.56 -20.87
C SER A 60 13.75 -5.58 -20.66
N GLN A 61 13.41 -6.87 -20.57
CA GLN A 61 14.37 -7.96 -20.48
C GLN A 61 14.79 -8.50 -21.86
N ALA A 62 14.15 -8.04 -22.94
CA ALA A 62 14.58 -8.40 -24.27
C ALA A 62 15.94 -7.76 -24.55
N PRO A 63 16.90 -8.51 -25.13
CA PRO A 63 18.16 -7.92 -25.54
C PRO A 63 17.89 -6.80 -26.55
N SER A 64 18.51 -5.63 -26.34
CA SER A 64 18.42 -4.53 -27.30
C SER A 64 18.80 -5.03 -28.69
N ALA A 65 17.95 -4.74 -29.68
CA ALA A 65 18.25 -5.04 -31.07
C ALA A 65 19.62 -4.43 -31.44
N PRO A 66 20.45 -5.12 -32.25
CA PRO A 66 21.72 -4.59 -32.68
C PRO A 66 21.48 -3.28 -33.43
N ILE A 67 22.07 -2.19 -32.93
CA ILE A 67 22.04 -0.89 -33.61
C ILE A 67 22.96 -1.04 -34.84
N PRO A 68 22.45 -0.92 -36.08
CA PRO A 68 23.31 -0.95 -37.25
C PRO A 68 24.20 0.30 -37.20
N TYR A 69 25.52 0.08 -37.26
CA TYR A 69 26.48 1.17 -37.40
C TYR A 69 26.22 1.88 -38.73
N SER A 70 25.86 3.17 -38.68
CA SER A 70 25.76 4.08 -39.82
C SER A 70 27.09 4.76 -40.10
#